data_AF-A0A964VA43-F1
#
_entry.id   AF-A0A964VA43-F1
#
_cell.length_a   1.000
_cell.length_b   1.000
_cell.length_c   1.000
_cell.angle_alpha   90.00
_cell.angle_beta   90.00
_cell.angle_gamma   90.00
#
_symmetry.space_group_name_H-M   'P 1'
#
loop_
_entity.id
_entity.type
_entity.pdbx_description
1 polymer ?
#
loop_
_entity_poly.entity_id
_entity_poly.type
_entity_poly.pdbx_seq_one_letter_code
_entity_poly.pdbx_strand_id
1 'polypeptide(L)'
;MAMTDEPEQPMSQRTKVLIAVVAATFFIGLLYWGWGFWRDRHMREAQAMFSNMTLDKMLDSKPEERMDGMKRMGELREKMSDSQKGQVDQMFQAHMQKQAAEKFNTFFALSPEEQKKELDKDIDRMFNMMKGFQNMTFKGVGGKGGNMTFKAGEGKGINIAMRMGDGKSGKTASPEQRNKNASNRLDSSSPEMRAQMTAYFDRLKDRMKERGQQAIPFLGGFGGPRPK
;
A
#
# COMPACT_ATOMS: atom_id res chain seq x y z
N MET A 1 36.49 64.61 -6.78
CA MET A 1 35.55 63.68 -6.12
C MET A 1 36.35 62.84 -5.15
N ALA A 2 36.36 63.20 -3.87
CA ALA A 2 36.98 62.38 -2.82
C ALA A 2 35.85 61.51 -2.23
N MET A 3 35.95 60.20 -2.40
CA MET A 3 35.15 59.24 -1.64
C MET A 3 35.67 59.27 -0.21
N THR A 4 34.88 59.77 0.72
CA THR A 4 35.13 59.65 2.15
C THR A 4 34.83 58.22 2.55
N ASP A 5 35.88 57.46 2.85
CA ASP A 5 35.75 56.17 3.53
C ASP A 5 35.22 56.43 4.94
N GLU A 6 33.96 56.06 5.20
CA GLU A 6 33.41 56.08 6.55
C GLU A 6 34.13 55.03 7.41
N PRO A 7 34.62 55.37 8.61
CA PRO A 7 35.26 54.41 9.48
C PRO A 7 34.21 53.43 10.02
N GLU A 8 34.33 52.15 9.67
CA GLU A 8 33.51 51.09 10.23
C GLU A 8 33.68 51.07 11.75
N GLN A 9 32.62 51.42 12.50
CA GLN A 9 32.67 51.40 13.95
C GLN A 9 32.90 49.96 14.44
N PRO A 10 33.88 49.73 15.34
CA PRO A 10 34.19 48.40 15.81
C PRO A 10 33.02 47.86 16.63
N MET A 11 32.43 46.79 16.14
CA MET A 11 31.28 46.12 16.77
C MET A 11 31.60 45.73 18.22
N SER A 12 30.69 46.03 19.15
CA SER A 12 30.91 45.76 20.59
C SER A 12 31.07 44.26 20.87
N GLN A 13 31.87 43.88 21.87
CA GLN A 13 32.06 42.48 22.28
C GLN A 13 30.73 41.78 22.61
N ARG A 14 29.77 42.51 23.20
CA ARG A 14 28.42 41.99 23.49
C ARG A 14 27.65 41.67 22.21
N THR A 15 27.75 42.54 21.20
CA THR A 15 27.14 42.33 19.88
C THR A 15 27.77 41.13 19.17
N LYS A 16 29.11 40.97 19.24
CA LYS A 16 29.80 39.80 18.68
C LYS A 16 29.36 38.49 19.35
N VAL A 17 29.24 38.48 20.67
CA VAL A 17 28.74 37.30 21.43
C VAL A 17 27.28 36.99 21.08
N LEU A 18 26.42 38.00 20.99
CA LEU A 18 25.02 37.83 20.59
C LEU A 18 24.89 37.24 19.18
N ILE A 19 25.64 37.77 18.21
CA ILE A 19 25.66 37.25 16.84
C ILE A 19 26.16 35.81 16.81
N ALA A 20 27.22 35.48 17.56
CA ALA A 20 27.75 34.12 17.64
C ALA A 20 26.73 33.13 18.22
N VAL A 21 25.99 33.51 19.26
CA VAL A 21 24.94 32.66 19.87
C VAL A 21 23.76 32.44 18.94
N VAL A 22 23.30 33.49 18.24
CA VAL A 22 22.22 33.38 17.25
C VAL A 22 22.64 32.51 16.08
N ALA A 23 23.85 32.72 15.54
CA ALA A 23 24.40 31.89 14.48
C ALA A 23 24.53 30.42 14.92
N ALA A 24 25.07 30.15 16.11
CA ALA A 24 25.19 28.80 16.64
C ALA A 24 23.83 28.10 16.79
N THR A 25 22.80 28.82 17.26
CA THR A 25 21.44 28.28 17.41
C THR A 25 20.81 27.99 16.04
N PHE A 26 21.03 28.87 15.06
CA PHE A 26 20.59 28.64 13.69
C PHE A 26 21.27 27.41 13.08
N PHE A 27 22.58 27.24 13.25
CA PHE A 27 23.30 26.06 12.79
C PHE A 27 22.85 24.79 13.50
N ILE A 28 22.59 24.82 14.81
CA ILE A 28 22.01 23.68 15.55
C ILE A 28 20.62 23.32 15.00
N GLY A 29 19.79 24.33 14.71
CA GLY A 29 18.48 24.15 14.07
C GLY A 29 18.59 23.52 12.67
N LEU A 30 19.54 23.97 11.84
CA LEU A 30 19.81 23.39 10.52
C LEU A 30 20.34 21.96 10.62
N LEU A 31 21.21 21.67 11.58
CA LEU A 31 21.72 20.31 11.83
C LEU A 31 20.59 19.38 12.28
N TYR A 32 19.70 19.85 13.17
CA TYR A 32 18.52 19.09 13.60
C TYR A 32 17.55 18.83 12.44
N TRP A 33 17.31 19.84 11.60
CA TRP A 33 16.43 19.72 10.43
C TRP A 33 17.03 18.79 9.35
N GLY A 34 18.33 18.92 9.07
CA GLY A 34 19.07 18.03 8.17
C GLY A 34 19.13 16.58 8.68
N TRP A 35 19.24 16.39 9.99
CA TRP A 35 19.21 15.08 10.63
C TRP A 35 17.84 14.40 10.49
N GLY A 36 16.74 15.16 10.68
CA GLY A 36 15.38 14.69 10.40
C GLY A 36 15.20 14.28 8.93
N PHE A 37 15.73 15.08 8.00
CA PHE A 37 15.68 14.76 6.57
C PHE A 37 16.44 13.48 6.20
N TRP A 38 17.52 13.12 6.91
CA TRP A 38 18.23 11.87 6.69
C TRP A 38 17.55 10.66 7.31
N ARG A 39 16.93 10.82 8.49
CA ARG A 39 16.28 9.72 9.24
C ARG A 39 15.08 9.10 8.51
N ASP A 40 14.37 9.90 7.71
CA ASP A 40 13.14 9.48 7.02
C ASP A 40 13.32 9.12 5.54
N ARG A 41 14.57 8.88 5.09
CA ARG A 41 14.85 8.51 3.69
C ARG A 41 14.01 7.30 3.22
N HIS A 42 13.96 6.25 4.04
CA HIS A 42 13.21 5.03 3.72
C HIS A 42 11.70 5.25 3.68
N MET A 43 11.16 6.12 4.54
CA MET A 43 9.75 6.50 4.51
C MET A 43 9.40 7.26 3.24
N ARG A 44 10.25 8.19 2.80
CA ARG A 44 10.05 8.91 1.53
C ARG A 44 10.11 7.98 0.33
N GLU A 45 11.02 7.02 0.34
CA GLU A 45 11.14 6.01 -0.72
C GLU A 45 9.87 5.14 -0.81
N ALA A 46 9.33 4.70 0.33
CA ALA A 46 8.04 3.99 0.36
C ALA A 46 6.88 4.86 -0.14
N GLN A 47 6.82 6.12 0.29
CA GLN A 47 5.80 7.06 -0.15
C GLN A 47 5.86 7.27 -1.68
N ALA A 48 7.05 7.41 -2.25
CA ALA A 48 7.26 7.53 -3.69
C ALA A 48 6.89 6.25 -4.46
N MET A 49 7.09 5.07 -3.86
CA MET A 49 6.60 3.82 -4.45
C MET A 49 5.07 3.80 -4.50
N PHE A 50 4.39 4.20 -3.42
CA PHE A 50 2.93 4.19 -3.36
C PHE A 50 2.28 5.25 -4.26
N SER A 51 2.83 6.47 -4.32
CA SER A 51 2.28 7.52 -5.19
C SER A 51 2.27 7.12 -6.66
N ASN A 52 3.23 6.28 -7.08
CA ASN A 52 3.34 5.76 -8.43
C ASN A 52 2.55 4.47 -8.67
N MET A 53 1.87 3.95 -7.65
CA MET A 53 1.16 2.68 -7.68
C MET A 53 -0.35 2.94 -7.65
N THR A 54 -0.98 2.79 -8.82
CA THR A 54 -2.45 2.78 -8.94
C THR A 54 -2.97 1.35 -9.03
N LEU A 55 -4.22 1.13 -8.64
CA LEU A 55 -4.88 -0.17 -8.69
C LEU A 55 -4.86 -0.71 -10.12
N ASP A 56 -5.19 0.12 -11.11
CA ASP A 56 -5.11 -0.23 -12.53
C ASP A 56 -3.69 -0.58 -12.95
N LYS A 57 -2.70 0.24 -12.57
CA LYS A 57 -1.30 -0.04 -12.91
C LYS A 57 -0.81 -1.33 -12.27
N MET A 58 -1.24 -1.65 -11.05
CA MET A 58 -0.93 -2.94 -10.41
C MET A 58 -1.55 -4.10 -11.19
N LEU A 59 -2.80 -3.98 -11.63
CA LEU A 59 -3.49 -5.03 -12.38
C LEU A 59 -2.94 -5.22 -13.80
N ASP A 60 -2.53 -4.12 -14.45
CA ASP A 60 -2.04 -4.10 -15.83
C ASP A 60 -0.52 -4.35 -15.94
N SER A 61 0.23 -4.19 -14.85
CA SER A 61 1.68 -4.40 -14.83
C SER A 61 2.09 -5.86 -15.11
N LYS A 62 3.21 -6.02 -15.82
CA LYS A 62 3.77 -7.33 -16.13
C LYS A 62 4.11 -8.10 -14.85
N PRO A 63 4.03 -9.44 -14.85
CA PRO A 63 4.40 -10.24 -13.68
C PRO A 63 5.78 -9.89 -13.11
N GLU A 64 6.76 -9.65 -13.97
CA GLU A 64 8.13 -9.28 -13.60
C GLU A 64 8.20 -7.92 -12.89
N GLU A 65 7.51 -6.90 -13.40
CA GLU A 65 7.47 -5.56 -12.79
C GLU A 65 6.80 -5.59 -11.41
N ARG A 66 5.75 -6.40 -11.25
CA ARG A 66 5.10 -6.62 -9.95
C ARG A 66 6.04 -7.26 -8.95
N MET A 67 6.76 -8.29 -9.39
CA MET A 67 7.70 -9.01 -8.54
C MET A 67 8.89 -8.13 -8.13
N ASP A 68 9.41 -7.34 -9.06
CA ASP A 68 10.48 -6.37 -8.76
C ASP A 68 9.99 -5.30 -7.77
N GLY A 69 8.78 -4.77 -7.96
CA GLY A 69 8.14 -3.86 -7.02
C GLY A 69 7.97 -4.48 -5.62
N MET A 70 7.50 -5.71 -5.53
CA MET A 70 7.37 -6.45 -4.25
C MET A 70 8.74 -6.70 -3.61
N LYS A 71 9.76 -7.05 -4.39
CA LYS A 71 11.12 -7.29 -3.90
C LYS A 71 11.73 -6.01 -3.35
N ARG A 72 11.68 -4.90 -4.10
CA ARG A 72 12.15 -3.58 -3.65
C ARG A 72 11.45 -3.14 -2.38
N MET A 73 10.15 -3.38 -2.28
CA MET A 73 9.38 -3.08 -1.07
C MET A 73 9.81 -3.95 0.11
N GLY A 74 10.10 -5.22 -0.11
CA GLY A 74 10.67 -6.12 0.90
C GLY A 74 12.03 -5.65 1.41
N GLU A 75 12.96 -5.38 0.50
CA GLU A 75 14.30 -4.85 0.83
C GLU A 75 14.24 -3.50 1.55
N LEU A 76 13.29 -2.64 1.18
CA LEU A 76 13.06 -1.37 1.85
C LEU A 76 12.51 -1.58 3.27
N ARG A 77 11.54 -2.49 3.44
CA ARG A 77 10.97 -2.83 4.76
C ARG A 77 12.02 -3.43 5.68
N GLU A 78 12.96 -4.23 5.20
CA GLU A 78 14.06 -4.79 6.01
C GLU A 78 14.94 -3.70 6.64
N LYS A 79 15.06 -2.54 5.98
CA LYS A 79 15.82 -1.38 6.46
C LYS A 79 15.02 -0.45 7.38
N MET A 80 13.71 -0.71 7.54
CA MET A 80 12.83 0.11 8.37
C MET A 80 12.71 -0.45 9.80
N SER A 81 12.53 0.45 10.76
CA SER A 81 12.06 0.10 12.11
C SER A 81 10.61 -0.43 12.08
N ASP A 82 10.21 -1.19 13.10
CA ASP A 82 8.84 -1.71 13.17
C ASP A 82 7.77 -0.61 13.21
N SER A 83 8.08 0.54 13.84
CA SER A 83 7.21 1.72 13.79
C SER A 83 7.06 2.27 12.37
N GLN A 84 8.14 2.32 11.60
CA GLN A 84 8.10 2.79 10.20
C GLN A 84 7.32 1.81 9.32
N LYS A 85 7.52 0.49 9.50
CA LYS A 85 6.73 -0.53 8.80
C LYS A 85 5.23 -0.36 9.05
N GLY A 86 4.84 -0.12 10.31
CA GLY A 86 3.45 0.13 10.67
C GLY A 86 2.86 1.38 9.99
N GLN A 87 3.64 2.47 9.91
CA GLN A 87 3.22 3.69 9.21
C GLN A 87 3.09 3.45 7.70
N VAL A 88 4.03 2.72 7.09
CA VAL A 88 3.99 2.34 5.67
C VAL A 88 2.76 1.49 5.35
N ASP A 89 2.43 0.52 6.21
CA ASP A 89 1.24 -0.30 6.05
C ASP A 89 -0.05 0.54 6.12
N GLN A 90 -0.12 1.50 7.05
CA GLN A 90 -1.26 2.41 7.16
C GLN A 90 -1.37 3.34 5.94
N MET A 91 -0.26 3.90 5.47
CA MET A 91 -0.23 4.74 4.27
C MET A 91 -0.70 3.95 3.03
N PHE A 92 -0.19 2.72 2.86
CA PHE A 92 -0.61 1.84 1.79
C PHE A 92 -2.10 1.52 1.86
N GLN A 93 -2.61 1.17 3.05
CA GLN A 93 -4.01 0.88 3.26
C GLN A 93 -4.90 2.08 2.92
N ALA A 94 -4.56 3.27 3.41
CA ALA A 94 -5.32 4.49 3.12
C ALA A 94 -5.32 4.83 1.63
N HIS A 95 -4.17 4.68 0.97
CA HIS A 95 -4.04 4.92 -0.47
C HIS A 95 -4.88 3.93 -1.30
N MET A 96 -4.85 2.65 -0.95
CA MET A 96 -5.67 1.62 -1.61
C MET A 96 -7.16 1.82 -1.37
N GLN A 97 -7.55 2.23 -0.16
CA GLN A 97 -8.95 2.56 0.15
C GLN A 97 -9.45 3.72 -0.69
N LYS A 98 -8.64 4.78 -0.82
CA LYS A 98 -8.99 5.93 -1.67
C LYS A 98 -9.19 5.51 -3.12
N GLN A 99 -8.25 4.75 -3.69
CA GLN A 99 -8.37 4.30 -5.08
C GLN A 99 -9.53 3.34 -5.30
N ALA A 100 -9.82 2.46 -4.34
CA ALA A 100 -10.98 1.58 -4.43
C ALA A 100 -12.28 2.38 -4.39
N ALA A 101 -12.40 3.38 -3.51
CA ALA A 101 -13.56 4.26 -3.45
C ALA A 101 -13.75 5.04 -4.78
N GLU A 102 -12.69 5.61 -5.32
CA GLU A 102 -12.71 6.29 -6.63
C GLU A 102 -13.13 5.33 -7.76
N LYS A 103 -12.59 4.10 -7.78
CA LYS A 103 -12.98 3.07 -8.75
C LYS A 103 -14.45 2.71 -8.65
N PHE A 104 -14.97 2.47 -7.44
CA PHE A 104 -16.38 2.11 -7.27
C PHE A 104 -17.31 3.27 -7.63
N ASN A 105 -17.02 4.49 -7.18
CA ASN A 105 -17.80 5.67 -7.55
C ASN A 105 -17.84 5.87 -9.06
N THR A 106 -16.71 5.72 -9.74
CA THR A 106 -16.64 5.79 -11.21
C THR A 106 -17.46 4.68 -11.84
N PHE A 107 -17.28 3.43 -11.40
CA PHE A 107 -18.00 2.27 -11.93
C PHE A 107 -19.51 2.40 -11.82
N PHE A 108 -20.03 2.81 -10.65
CA PHE A 108 -21.47 2.94 -10.45
C PHE A 108 -22.08 4.15 -11.16
N ALA A 109 -21.25 5.13 -11.57
CA ALA A 109 -21.67 6.24 -12.42
C ALA A 109 -21.77 5.87 -13.92
N LEU A 110 -21.15 4.77 -14.35
CA LEU A 110 -21.22 4.29 -15.73
C LEU A 110 -22.61 3.75 -16.08
N SER A 111 -22.96 3.77 -17.37
CA SER A 111 -24.16 3.11 -17.87
C SER A 111 -24.09 1.58 -17.68
N PRO A 112 -25.21 0.84 -17.66
CA PRO A 112 -25.19 -0.61 -17.50
C PRO A 112 -24.36 -1.35 -18.55
N GLU A 113 -24.29 -0.84 -19.79
CA GLU A 113 -23.48 -1.43 -20.85
C GLU A 113 -21.97 -1.19 -20.63
N GLU A 114 -21.61 0.01 -20.20
CA GLU A 114 -20.22 0.35 -19.87
C GLU A 114 -19.74 -0.40 -18.62
N GLN A 115 -20.61 -0.56 -17.63
CA GLN A 115 -20.34 -1.40 -16.46
C GLN A 115 -19.99 -2.83 -16.89
N LYS A 116 -20.74 -3.42 -17.84
CA LYS A 116 -20.41 -4.76 -18.35
C LYS A 116 -19.04 -4.81 -19.02
N LYS A 117 -18.70 -3.80 -19.84
CA LYS A 117 -17.39 -3.70 -20.49
C LYS A 117 -16.26 -3.58 -19.47
N GLU A 118 -16.45 -2.78 -18.41
CA GLU A 118 -15.45 -2.62 -17.35
C GLU A 118 -15.28 -3.91 -16.54
N LEU A 119 -16.37 -4.60 -16.22
CA LEU A 119 -16.31 -5.92 -15.58
C LEU A 119 -15.58 -6.95 -16.46
N ASP A 120 -15.82 -6.95 -17.78
CA ASP A 120 -15.11 -7.84 -18.70
C ASP A 120 -13.60 -7.62 -18.68
N LYS A 121 -13.18 -6.35 -18.72
CA LYS A 121 -11.79 -5.93 -18.61
C LYS A 121 -11.17 -6.35 -17.27
N ASP A 122 -11.88 -6.12 -16.17
CA ASP A 122 -11.42 -6.50 -14.84
C ASP A 122 -11.31 -8.02 -14.68
N ILE A 123 -12.24 -8.78 -15.25
CA ILE A 123 -12.17 -10.24 -15.32
C ILE A 123 -10.91 -10.68 -16.07
N ASP A 124 -10.64 -10.13 -17.26
CA ASP A 124 -9.46 -10.49 -18.05
C ASP A 124 -8.15 -10.17 -17.32
N ARG A 125 -8.08 -9.00 -16.66
CA ARG A 125 -6.96 -8.62 -15.78
C ARG A 125 -6.76 -9.63 -14.66
N MET A 126 -7.82 -10.03 -13.97
CA MET A 126 -7.74 -11.00 -12.88
C MET A 126 -7.30 -12.39 -13.36
N PHE A 127 -7.77 -12.84 -14.54
CA PHE A 127 -7.33 -14.11 -15.13
C PHE A 127 -5.86 -14.06 -15.53
N ASN A 128 -5.42 -12.98 -16.16
CA ASN A 128 -4.00 -12.78 -16.52
C ASN A 128 -3.12 -12.73 -15.28
N MET A 129 -3.59 -12.08 -14.22
CA MET A 129 -2.91 -12.05 -12.94
C MET A 129 -2.82 -13.47 -12.35
N MET A 130 -3.93 -14.21 -12.29
CA MET A 130 -3.97 -15.58 -11.76
C MET A 130 -3.04 -16.52 -12.53
N LYS A 131 -3.03 -16.45 -13.86
CA LYS A 131 -2.10 -17.22 -14.71
C LYS A 131 -0.65 -16.86 -14.41
N GLY A 132 -0.35 -15.57 -14.27
CA GLY A 132 0.98 -15.11 -13.87
C GLY A 132 1.41 -15.68 -12.52
N PHE A 133 0.52 -15.71 -11.53
CA PHE A 133 0.80 -16.30 -10.21
C PHE A 133 0.93 -17.83 -10.26
N GLN A 134 0.11 -18.52 -11.06
CA GLN A 134 0.18 -19.97 -11.21
C GLN A 134 1.48 -20.42 -11.90
N ASN A 135 1.96 -19.63 -12.87
CA ASN A 135 3.20 -19.91 -13.58
C ASN A 135 4.45 -19.47 -12.79
N MET A 136 4.28 -18.65 -11.74
CA MET A 136 5.36 -18.31 -10.82
C MET A 136 5.50 -19.40 -9.76
N THR A 137 6.43 -20.32 -9.99
CA THR A 137 7.00 -21.14 -8.92
C THR A 137 7.76 -20.19 -7.99
N PHE A 138 7.18 -19.80 -6.85
CA PHE A 138 7.80 -18.91 -5.87
C PHE A 138 9.03 -19.56 -5.21
N LYS A 139 10.12 -19.66 -5.95
CA LYS A 139 11.43 -20.10 -5.47
C LYS A 139 12.16 -18.85 -4.97
N GLY A 140 11.84 -18.40 -3.74
CA GLY A 140 12.71 -17.47 -3.02
C GLY A 140 12.14 -16.12 -2.53
N VAL A 141 10.82 -15.86 -2.58
CA VAL A 141 10.23 -14.64 -1.94
C VAL A 141 9.69 -14.92 -0.53
N GLY A 142 9.88 -16.13 -0.02
CA GLY A 142 9.75 -16.45 1.39
C GLY A 142 11.00 -17.21 1.81
N GLY A 143 11.63 -16.80 2.91
CA GLY A 143 12.80 -17.48 3.45
C GLY A 143 12.60 -19.00 3.58
N LYS A 144 13.74 -19.73 3.63
CA LYS A 144 13.84 -21.19 3.80
C LYS A 144 12.64 -21.77 4.57
N GLY A 145 11.68 -22.37 3.85
CA GLY A 145 10.58 -23.16 4.43
C GLY A 145 9.15 -22.76 4.05
N GLY A 146 8.93 -21.64 3.37
CA GLY A 146 7.58 -21.21 2.97
C GLY A 146 7.15 -21.71 1.59
N ASN A 147 6.77 -22.99 1.47
CA ASN A 147 6.08 -23.46 0.27
C ASN A 147 4.65 -22.89 0.29
N MET A 148 4.42 -21.71 -0.30
CA MET A 148 3.04 -21.23 -0.55
C MET A 148 2.45 -22.06 -1.69
N THR A 149 2.01 -23.27 -1.37
CA THR A 149 1.20 -24.06 -2.27
C THR A 149 -0.18 -23.41 -2.33
N PHE A 150 -0.51 -22.78 -3.46
CA PHE A 150 -1.88 -22.39 -3.79
C PHE A 150 -2.71 -23.65 -4.08
N LYS A 151 -2.97 -24.45 -3.04
CA LYS A 151 -3.85 -25.59 -3.16
C LYS A 151 -5.28 -25.08 -3.03
N ALA A 152 -5.98 -24.99 -4.16
CA ALA A 152 -7.44 -24.88 -4.18
C ALA A 152 -8.01 -26.18 -3.55
N GLY A 153 -8.21 -26.14 -2.23
CA GLY A 153 -8.68 -27.29 -1.45
C GLY A 153 -9.76 -26.84 -0.48
N GLU A 154 -10.95 -27.41 -0.69
CA GLU A 154 -12.13 -27.47 0.18
C GLU A 154 -12.21 -26.50 1.38
N GLY A 155 -13.07 -25.50 1.24
CA GLY A 155 -13.83 -24.97 2.38
C GLY A 155 -13.18 -23.88 3.23
N LYS A 156 -11.95 -23.44 2.97
CA LYS A 156 -11.37 -22.25 3.63
C LYS A 156 -10.89 -21.27 2.58
N GLY A 157 -11.66 -20.19 2.41
CA GLY A 157 -11.38 -19.13 1.44
C GLY A 157 -9.92 -18.67 1.50
N ILE A 158 -9.37 -18.37 0.32
CA ILE A 158 -8.02 -17.81 0.19
C ILE A 158 -8.04 -16.42 0.84
N ASN A 159 -7.54 -16.32 2.08
CA ASN A 159 -7.22 -15.03 2.68
C ASN A 159 -5.92 -14.54 2.01
N ILE A 160 -6.02 -13.94 0.82
CA ILE A 160 -4.98 -13.00 0.36
C ILE A 160 -5.20 -11.69 1.13
N ALA A 161 -5.07 -11.76 2.45
CA ALA A 161 -4.47 -10.64 3.13
C ALA A 161 -3.00 -10.73 2.75
N MET A 162 -2.56 -9.92 1.78
CA MET A 162 -1.14 -9.59 1.63
C MET A 162 -0.70 -8.84 2.89
N ARG A 163 -0.71 -9.51 4.03
CA ARG A 163 0.10 -9.10 5.15
C ARG A 163 1.48 -9.62 4.76
N MET A 164 2.27 -8.77 4.10
CA MET A 164 3.72 -8.92 3.99
C MET A 164 4.32 -8.77 5.40
N GLY A 165 3.94 -9.70 6.28
CA GLY A 165 4.39 -9.75 7.66
C GLY A 165 5.78 -10.36 7.68
N ASP A 166 6.67 -9.70 8.43
CA ASP A 166 8.00 -10.18 8.76
C ASP A 166 7.96 -11.68 9.07
N GLY A 167 8.86 -12.44 8.43
CA GLY A 167 8.94 -13.91 8.43
C GLY A 167 9.23 -14.56 9.78
N LYS A 168 8.59 -14.12 10.87
CA LYS A 168 8.63 -14.77 12.18
C LYS A 168 7.37 -15.60 12.39
N SER A 169 7.54 -16.91 12.16
CA SER A 169 6.77 -18.02 12.71
C SER A 169 5.35 -18.23 12.20
N GLY A 170 5.10 -19.44 11.68
CA GLY A 170 3.80 -19.96 11.25
C GLY A 170 2.82 -20.21 12.38
N LYS A 171 2.53 -19.21 13.21
CA LYS A 171 1.33 -19.22 14.05
C LYS A 171 0.19 -18.62 13.24
N THR A 172 -0.76 -19.46 12.86
CA THR A 172 -2.04 -18.97 12.36
C THR A 172 -2.60 -17.98 13.39
N ALA A 173 -2.98 -16.77 12.96
CA ALA A 173 -3.48 -15.74 13.87
C ALA A 173 -4.56 -16.32 14.79
N SER A 174 -4.49 -16.02 16.09
CA SER A 174 -5.50 -16.48 17.07
C SER A 174 -6.90 -16.04 16.64
N PRO A 175 -7.98 -16.73 17.05
CA PRO A 175 -9.35 -16.31 16.75
C PRO A 175 -9.61 -14.84 17.15
N GLU A 176 -9.12 -14.42 18.31
CA GLU A 176 -9.20 -13.04 18.80
C GLU A 176 -8.47 -12.05 17.89
N GLN A 177 -7.25 -12.38 17.45
CA GLN A 177 -6.50 -11.53 16.54
C GLN A 177 -7.18 -11.43 15.17
N ARG A 178 -7.81 -12.50 14.69
CA ARG A 178 -8.62 -12.47 13.45
C ARG A 178 -9.83 -11.57 13.61
N ASN A 179 -10.54 -11.68 14.73
CA ASN A 179 -11.70 -10.84 15.01
C ASN A 179 -11.30 -9.36 15.12
N LYS A 180 -10.19 -9.06 15.81
CA LYS A 180 -9.64 -7.70 15.87
C LYS A 180 -9.23 -7.18 14.49
N ASN A 181 -8.56 -7.98 13.67
CA ASN A 181 -8.21 -7.59 12.31
C ASN A 181 -9.47 -7.37 11.45
N ALA A 182 -10.50 -8.19 11.61
CA ALA A 182 -11.77 -8.04 10.91
C ALA A 182 -12.48 -6.75 11.34
N SER A 183 -12.56 -6.49 12.65
CA SER A 183 -13.11 -5.24 13.20
C SER A 183 -12.37 -4.04 12.64
N ASN A 184 -11.03 -3.99 12.75
CA ASN A 184 -10.23 -2.88 12.22
C ASN A 184 -10.46 -2.65 10.71
N ARG A 185 -10.74 -3.69 9.92
CA ARG A 185 -11.08 -3.56 8.50
C ARG A 185 -12.48 -3.02 8.29
N LEU A 186 -13.44 -3.45 9.11
CA LEU A 186 -14.81 -2.91 9.09
C LEU A 186 -14.84 -1.45 9.53
N ASP A 187 -14.08 -1.09 10.56
CA ASP A 187 -13.98 0.26 11.11
C ASP A 187 -13.27 1.22 10.15
N SER A 188 -12.37 0.70 9.30
CA SER A 188 -11.63 1.50 8.32
C SER A 188 -12.37 1.67 6.98
N SER A 189 -13.60 1.19 6.84
CA SER A 189 -14.40 1.40 5.62
C SER A 189 -15.82 1.88 5.94
N SER A 190 -16.29 2.90 5.21
CA SER A 190 -17.66 3.40 5.40
C SER A 190 -18.68 2.30 5.06
N PRO A 191 -19.87 2.30 5.69
CA PRO A 191 -20.95 1.36 5.35
C PRO A 191 -21.30 1.39 3.85
N GLU A 192 -21.27 2.57 3.24
CA GLU A 192 -21.53 2.76 1.81
C GLU A 192 -20.46 2.10 0.93
N MET A 193 -19.17 2.33 1.24
CA MET A 193 -18.07 1.69 0.50
C MET A 193 -18.15 0.16 0.58
N ARG A 194 -18.55 -0.38 1.75
CA ARG A 194 -18.78 -1.82 1.92
C ARG A 194 -19.91 -2.32 1.03
N ALA A 195 -21.04 -1.63 0.98
CA ALA A 195 -22.17 -1.98 0.13
C ALA A 195 -21.79 -1.93 -1.36
N GLN A 196 -21.10 -0.87 -1.79
CA GLN A 196 -20.60 -0.71 -3.16
C GLN A 196 -19.64 -1.85 -3.54
N MET A 197 -18.69 -2.18 -2.65
CA MET A 197 -17.74 -3.27 -2.86
C MET A 197 -18.46 -4.62 -3.01
N THR A 198 -19.41 -4.94 -2.12
CA THR A 198 -20.22 -6.16 -2.22
C THR A 198 -21.00 -6.22 -3.53
N ALA A 199 -21.70 -5.13 -3.88
CA ALA A 199 -22.48 -5.06 -5.11
C ALA A 199 -21.59 -5.22 -6.36
N TYR A 200 -20.41 -4.60 -6.38
CA TYR A 200 -19.44 -4.74 -7.47
C TYR A 200 -18.98 -6.20 -7.61
N PHE A 201 -18.61 -6.86 -6.51
CA PHE A 201 -18.15 -8.25 -6.56
C PHE A 201 -19.24 -9.26 -6.93
N ASP A 202 -20.49 -9.03 -6.50
CA ASP A 202 -21.63 -9.85 -6.93
C ASP A 202 -21.82 -9.73 -8.45
N ARG A 203 -21.78 -8.51 -9.01
CA ARG A 203 -21.87 -8.28 -10.47
C ARG A 203 -20.70 -8.91 -11.22
N LEU A 204 -19.48 -8.78 -10.70
CA LEU A 204 -18.29 -9.40 -11.26
C LEU A 204 -18.41 -10.93 -11.30
N LYS A 205 -18.92 -11.53 -10.22
CA LYS A 205 -19.17 -12.97 -10.12
C LYS A 205 -20.21 -13.44 -11.13
N ASP A 206 -21.32 -12.71 -11.25
CA ASP A 206 -22.36 -13.08 -12.22
C ASP A 206 -21.86 -12.92 -13.65
N ARG A 207 -21.09 -11.86 -13.94
CA ARG A 207 -20.47 -11.68 -15.25
C ARG A 207 -19.46 -12.78 -15.59
N MET A 208 -18.66 -13.26 -14.63
CA MET A 208 -17.78 -14.41 -14.85
C MET A 208 -18.56 -15.68 -15.22
N LYS A 209 -19.71 -15.92 -14.56
CA LYS A 209 -20.58 -17.07 -14.88
C LYS A 209 -21.17 -16.93 -16.28
N GLU A 210 -21.64 -15.75 -16.66
CA GLU A 210 -22.14 -15.47 -18.02
C GLU A 210 -21.07 -15.76 -19.08
N ARG A 211 -19.80 -15.46 -18.77
CA ARG A 211 -18.66 -15.76 -19.65
C ARG A 211 -18.21 -17.22 -19.62
N GLY A 212 -18.86 -18.09 -18.83
CA GLY A 212 -18.48 -19.49 -18.67
C GLY A 212 -17.10 -19.70 -18.01
N GLN A 213 -16.59 -18.69 -17.30
CA GLN A 213 -15.29 -18.77 -16.65
C GLN A 213 -15.44 -19.29 -15.21
N GLN A 214 -14.56 -20.20 -14.80
CA GLN A 214 -14.57 -20.73 -13.43
C GLN A 214 -14.32 -19.60 -12.43
N ALA A 215 -15.08 -19.58 -11.34
CA ALA A 215 -14.94 -18.57 -10.30
C ALA A 215 -13.50 -18.56 -9.78
N ILE A 216 -12.85 -17.40 -9.84
CA ILE A 216 -11.50 -17.22 -9.29
C ILE A 216 -11.56 -17.48 -7.78
N PRO A 217 -10.83 -18.48 -7.24
CA PRO A 217 -10.98 -18.92 -5.85
C PRO A 217 -10.79 -17.83 -4.79
N PHE A 218 -10.06 -16.76 -5.14
CA PHE A 218 -9.84 -15.61 -4.26
C PHE A 218 -11.08 -14.71 -4.06
N LEU A 219 -11.96 -14.59 -5.06
CA LEU A 219 -13.14 -13.73 -5.00
C LEU A 219 -14.25 -14.29 -4.08
N GLY A 220 -14.14 -15.56 -3.67
CA GLY A 220 -15.09 -16.19 -2.74
C GLY A 220 -14.93 -15.81 -1.27
N GLY A 221 -13.88 -15.05 -0.90
CA GLY A 221 -13.55 -14.74 0.50
C GLY A 221 -14.13 -13.44 1.06
N PHE A 222 -14.76 -12.59 0.24
CA PHE A 222 -15.28 -11.27 0.66
C PHE A 222 -16.78 -11.27 1.00
N GLY A 223 -17.49 -12.37 0.74
CA GLY A 223 -18.86 -12.55 1.20
C GLY A 223 -18.88 -13.11 2.61
N GLY A 224 -19.07 -12.25 3.61
CA GLY A 224 -19.61 -12.71 4.90
C GLY A 224 -20.94 -13.45 4.71
N PRO A 225 -21.40 -14.22 5.72
CA PRO A 225 -22.67 -14.93 5.62
C PRO A 225 -23.79 -13.97 5.22
N ARG A 226 -24.50 -14.28 4.13
CA ARG A 226 -25.69 -13.53 3.73
C ARG A 226 -26.72 -13.63 4.88
N PRO A 227 -27.31 -12.52 5.35
CA PRO A 227 -28.48 -12.64 6.23
C PRO A 227 -29.55 -13.43 5.48
N LYS A 228 -30.10 -14.45 6.16
CA LYS A 228 -31.27 -15.20 5.71
C LYS A 228 -32.52 -14.34 5.85
#